data_AF-A0A091ALB8-F1
#
_entry.id   AF-A0A091ALB8-F1
#
_cell.length_a   1.000
_cell.length_b   1.000
_cell.length_c   1.000
_cell.angle_alpha   90.00
_cell.angle_beta   90.00
_cell.angle_gamma   90.00
#
_symmetry.space_group_name_H-M   'P 1'
#
loop_
_entity.id
_entity.type
_entity.pdbx_description
1 polymer ?
#
loop_
_entity_poly.entity_id
_entity_poly.type
_entity_poly.pdbx_seq_one_letter_code
_entity_poly.pdbx_strand_id
1 'polypeptide(L)'
;MEELRRDLKVSFYEYFQFFWPLVSPDPLILSKHIEYLCNELQRVGNAILNKQKLDEDYIIINIPPGMSKSTIVSILWPAWLITNDPSTFVLNSSYSAALAENFVRKSMLVLNSDAHVGIFGAIEYNKKTEYFFETIQAGGRISSGTEIERIDT
;
A
#
# COMPACT_ATOMS: atom_id res chain seq x y z
N MET A 1 2.37 -16.10 17.22
CA MET A 1 1.83 -14.75 16.92
C MET A 1 2.93 -13.72 16.80
N GLU A 2 3.84 -13.61 17.78
CA GLU A 2 4.93 -12.61 17.71
C GLU A 2 5.92 -12.84 16.55
N GLU A 3 6.24 -14.10 16.24
CA GLU A 3 7.09 -14.45 15.10
C GLU A 3 6.44 -14.05 13.76
N LEU A 4 5.20 -14.48 13.50
CA LEU A 4 4.42 -14.04 12.33
C LEU A 4 4.32 -12.51 12.22
N ARG A 5 4.06 -11.82 13.34
CA ARG A 5 4.01 -10.36 13.37
C ARG A 5 5.34 -9.75 12.93
N ARG A 6 6.45 -10.28 13.44
CA ARG A 6 7.80 -9.84 13.08
C ARG A 6 8.06 -10.07 11.59
N ASP A 7 7.80 -11.27 11.10
CA ASP A 7 8.06 -11.68 9.72
C ASP A 7 7.33 -10.76 8.72
N LEU A 8 6.03 -10.54 8.94
CA LEU A 8 5.23 -9.65 8.11
C LEU A 8 5.62 -8.17 8.23
N LYS A 9 6.25 -7.75 9.33
CA LYS A 9 6.82 -6.39 9.46
C LYS A 9 8.14 -6.24 8.72
N VAL A 10 9.01 -7.25 8.76
CA VAL A 10 10.35 -7.17 8.15
C VAL A 10 10.35 -7.53 6.67
N SER A 11 9.36 -8.28 6.20
CA SER A 11 9.25 -8.77 4.83
C SER A 11 7.96 -8.28 4.17
N PHE A 12 8.07 -7.28 3.30
CA PHE A 12 6.95 -6.81 2.50
C PHE A 12 6.47 -7.89 1.52
N TYR A 13 7.37 -8.75 1.01
CA TYR A 13 6.99 -9.85 0.14
C TYR A 13 6.09 -10.88 0.85
N GLU A 14 6.36 -11.18 2.11
CA GLU A 14 5.50 -12.06 2.91
C GLU A 14 4.20 -11.36 3.29
N TYR A 15 4.24 -10.08 3.69
CA TYR A 15 3.04 -9.28 3.91
C TYR A 15 2.12 -9.27 2.68
N PHE A 16 2.71 -9.09 1.49
CA PHE A 16 2.01 -9.11 0.22
C PHE A 16 1.30 -10.45 -0.01
N GLN A 17 2.00 -11.57 0.16
CA GLN A 17 1.44 -12.91 0.00
C GLN A 17 0.33 -13.19 1.01
N PHE A 18 0.55 -12.80 2.26
CA PHE A 18 -0.39 -13.06 3.36
C PHE A 18 -1.73 -12.33 3.16
N PHE A 19 -1.69 -11.06 2.76
CA PHE A 19 -2.89 -10.24 2.59
C PHE A 19 -3.47 -10.26 1.16
N TRP A 20 -2.85 -10.99 0.23
CA TRP A 20 -3.35 -11.16 -1.13
C TRP A 20 -4.84 -11.56 -1.21
N PRO A 21 -5.32 -12.56 -0.44
CA PRO A 21 -6.72 -13.02 -0.55
C PRO A 21 -7.76 -11.96 -0.20
N LEU A 22 -7.37 -10.90 0.52
CA LEU A 22 -8.28 -9.79 0.85
C LEU A 22 -8.46 -8.81 -0.30
N VAL A 23 -7.44 -8.66 -1.15
CA VAL A 23 -7.40 -7.60 -2.18
C VAL A 23 -7.68 -8.12 -3.58
N SER A 24 -7.55 -9.44 -3.79
CA SER A 24 -7.78 -10.12 -5.07
C SER A 24 -8.53 -11.45 -4.84
N PRO A 25 -9.60 -11.73 -5.63
CA PRO A 25 -10.26 -13.02 -5.60
C PRO A 25 -9.46 -14.11 -6.32
N ASP A 26 -8.59 -13.73 -7.25
CA ASP A 26 -7.80 -14.67 -8.04
C ASP A 26 -6.68 -15.29 -7.20
N PRO A 27 -6.33 -16.57 -7.42
CA PRO A 27 -5.18 -17.19 -6.76
C PRO A 27 -3.89 -16.45 -7.13
N LEU A 28 -3.01 -16.26 -6.15
CA LEU A 28 -1.72 -15.62 -6.37
C LEU A 28 -0.81 -16.55 -7.17
N ILE A 29 -0.40 -16.09 -8.36
CA ILE A 29 0.60 -16.76 -9.18
C ILE A 29 1.93 -16.03 -9.00
N LEU A 30 2.81 -16.63 -8.19
CA LEU A 30 4.12 -16.06 -7.90
C LEU A 30 5.05 -16.13 -9.11
N SER A 31 5.84 -15.08 -9.27
CA SER A 31 6.86 -15.00 -10.31
C SER A 31 7.99 -14.09 -9.86
N LYS A 32 9.15 -14.23 -10.50
CA LYS A 32 10.38 -13.52 -10.10
C LYS A 32 10.24 -11.99 -10.08
N HIS A 33 9.41 -11.43 -10.95
CA HIS A 33 9.21 -9.98 -11.00
C HIS A 33 8.41 -9.46 -9.80
N ILE A 34 7.53 -10.28 -9.21
CA ILE A 34 6.78 -9.91 -8.00
C ILE A 34 7.74 -9.83 -6.83
N GLU A 35 8.55 -10.87 -6.63
CA GLU A 35 9.57 -10.90 -5.56
C GLU A 35 10.55 -9.73 -5.71
N TYR A 36 11.07 -9.50 -6.91
CA TYR A 36 11.94 -8.36 -7.20
C TYR A 36 11.28 -7.03 -6.86
N LEU A 37 10.04 -6.81 -7.31
CA LEU A 37 9.33 -5.55 -7.06
C LEU A 37 9.05 -5.35 -5.57
N CYS A 38 8.67 -6.41 -4.86
CA CYS A 38 8.48 -6.36 -3.41
C CYS A 38 9.79 -6.01 -2.70
N ASN A 39 10.91 -6.62 -3.08
CA ASN A 39 12.21 -6.35 -2.45
C ASN A 39 12.69 -4.91 -2.72
N GLU A 40 12.51 -4.40 -3.94
CA GLU A 40 12.84 -3.00 -4.26
C GLU A 40 11.95 -2.02 -3.48
N LEU A 41 10.64 -2.26 -3.40
CA LEU A 41 9.75 -1.43 -2.60
C LEU A 41 10.03 -1.54 -1.10
N GLN A 42 10.50 -2.69 -0.61
CA GLN A 42 10.93 -2.86 0.76
C GLN A 42 12.18 -2.04 1.07
N ARG A 43 13.17 -2.00 0.16
CA ARG A 43 14.35 -1.12 0.28
C ARG A 43 13.93 0.33 0.48
N VAL A 44 13.04 0.81 -0.38
CA VAL A 44 12.50 2.19 -0.35
C VAL A 44 11.71 2.44 0.93
N GLY A 45 10.81 1.51 1.27
CA GLY A 45 9.97 1.61 2.45
C GLY A 45 10.79 1.63 3.74
N ASN A 46 11.82 0.80 3.85
CA ASN A 46 12.75 0.82 4.97
C ASN A 46 13.50 2.16 5.06
N ALA A 47 13.91 2.75 3.94
CA ALA A 47 14.53 4.07 3.97
C ALA A 47 13.55 5.14 4.49
N ILE A 48 12.29 5.11 4.06
CA ILE A 48 11.22 6.00 4.55
C ILE A 48 11.02 5.82 6.06
N LEU A 49 10.82 4.58 6.52
CA LEU A 49 10.57 4.25 7.93
C LEU A 49 11.75 4.66 8.83
N ASN A 50 12.98 4.56 8.33
CA ASN A 50 14.19 4.95 9.05
C ASN A 50 14.58 6.42 8.86
N LYS A 51 13.78 7.20 8.12
CA LYS A 51 14.06 8.62 7.78
C LYS A 51 15.43 8.79 7.10
N GLN A 52 15.80 7.82 6.28
CA GLN A 52 17.04 7.80 5.51
C GLN A 52 16.81 8.37 4.11
N LYS A 53 17.79 9.10 3.62
CA LYS A 53 17.79 9.58 2.25
C LYS A 53 18.12 8.42 1.31
N LEU A 54 17.34 8.26 0.24
CA LEU A 54 17.68 7.39 -0.88
C LEU A 54 18.62 8.13 -1.84
N ASP A 55 19.50 7.38 -2.50
CA ASP A 55 20.36 7.93 -3.55
C ASP A 55 19.53 8.37 -4.77
N GLU A 56 18.38 7.73 -4.98
CA GLU A 56 17.44 8.04 -6.05
C GLU A 56 16.24 8.85 -5.54
N ASP A 57 15.88 9.91 -6.25
CA ASP A 57 14.65 10.68 -5.98
C ASP A 57 13.39 10.03 -6.59
N TYR A 58 13.57 9.17 -7.60
CA TYR A 58 12.46 8.58 -8.37
C TYR A 58 12.70 7.11 -8.68
N ILE A 59 11.62 6.33 -8.66
CA ILE A 59 11.60 4.94 -9.13
C ILE A 59 10.53 4.79 -10.20
N ILE A 60 10.96 4.32 -11.37
CA ILE A 60 10.09 4.08 -12.52
C ILE A 60 9.93 2.57 -12.70
N ILE A 61 8.69 2.09 -12.58
CA ILE A 61 8.37 0.67 -12.72
C ILE A 61 7.65 0.46 -14.06
N ASN A 62 8.36 -0.12 -15.02
CA ASN A 62 7.85 -0.41 -16.35
C ASN A 62 7.57 -1.92 -16.51
N ILE A 63 6.33 -2.35 -16.26
CA ILE A 63 5.89 -3.74 -16.42
C ILE A 63 4.55 -3.82 -17.16
N PRO A 64 4.25 -4.94 -17.85
CA PRO A 64 3.00 -5.11 -18.57
C PRO A 64 1.75 -4.96 -17.69
N PRO A 65 0.61 -4.55 -18.27
CA PRO A 65 -0.67 -4.53 -17.55
C PRO A 65 -1.06 -5.94 -17.11
N GLY A 66 -1.82 -6.05 -16.02
CA GLY A 66 -2.29 -7.33 -15.47
C GLY A 66 -1.29 -8.06 -14.55
N MET A 67 -0.06 -7.55 -14.38
CA MET A 67 0.97 -8.15 -13.54
C MET A 67 0.89 -7.75 -12.06
N SER A 68 -0.32 -7.48 -11.55
CA SER A 68 -0.58 -7.11 -10.15
C SER A 68 0.17 -5.87 -9.62
N LYS A 69 0.78 -5.07 -10.50
CA LYS A 69 1.56 -3.86 -10.18
C LYS A 69 0.83 -2.94 -9.20
N SER A 70 -0.41 -2.59 -9.53
CA SER A 70 -1.21 -1.65 -8.73
C SER A 70 -1.55 -2.25 -7.37
N THR A 71 -1.75 -3.56 -7.28
CA THR A 71 -1.98 -4.25 -6.01
C THR A 71 -0.75 -4.16 -5.10
N ILE A 72 0.44 -4.40 -5.65
CA ILE A 72 1.70 -4.31 -4.91
C ILE A 72 1.96 -2.85 -4.50
N VAL A 73 2.03 -1.93 -5.46
CA VAL A 73 2.52 -0.55 -5.26
C VAL A 73 1.48 0.37 -4.64
N SER A 74 0.23 0.28 -5.10
CA SER A 74 -0.81 1.24 -4.73
C SER A 74 -1.67 0.77 -3.57
N ILE A 75 -1.70 -0.52 -3.23
CA ILE A 75 -2.60 -1.06 -2.20
C ILE A 75 -1.82 -1.62 -1.01
N LEU A 76 -1.03 -2.68 -1.23
CA LEU A 76 -0.42 -3.43 -0.14
C LEU A 76 0.82 -2.74 0.42
N TRP A 77 1.66 -2.12 -0.42
CA TRP A 77 2.84 -1.41 0.06
C TRP A 77 2.50 -0.23 0.99
N PRO A 78 1.53 0.64 0.67
CA PRO A 78 1.10 1.70 1.57
C PRO A 78 0.48 1.19 2.87
N ALA A 79 -0.28 0.09 2.82
CA ALA A 79 -0.80 -0.55 4.02
C ALA A 79 0.34 -1.09 4.90
N TRP A 80 1.37 -1.68 4.31
CA TRP A 80 2.56 -2.16 5.02
C TRP A 80 3.34 -1.02 5.66
N LEU A 81 3.52 0.11 4.97
CA LEU A 81 4.17 1.30 5.54
C LEU A 81 3.44 1.79 6.80
N ILE A 82 2.12 1.96 6.70
CA ILE A 82 1.28 2.45 7.81
C ILE A 82 1.22 1.43 8.97
N THR A 83 1.30 0.13 8.66
CA THR A 83 1.37 -0.94 9.67
C THR A 83 2.69 -0.90 10.45
N ASN A 84 3.78 -0.49 9.79
CA ASN A 84 5.08 -0.34 10.43
C ASN A 84 5.19 0.98 11.20
N ASP A 85 4.74 2.06 10.59
CA ASP A 85 4.72 3.40 11.18
C ASP A 85 3.42 4.13 10.81
N PRO A 86 2.45 4.20 11.75
CA PRO A 86 1.19 4.89 11.54
C PRO A 86 1.32 6.40 11.32
N SER A 87 2.49 7.01 11.54
CA SER A 87 2.77 8.41 11.20
C SER A 87 3.14 8.62 9.72
N THR A 88 3.31 7.55 8.95
CA THR A 88 3.60 7.65 7.51
C THR A 88 2.39 8.17 6.75
N PHE A 89 2.59 9.18 5.90
CA PHE A 89 1.57 9.72 5.01
C PHE A 89 1.87 9.37 3.54
N VAL A 90 0.92 8.72 2.87
CA VAL A 90 1.09 8.27 1.48
C VAL A 90 0.13 8.98 0.53
N LEU A 91 0.69 9.65 -0.48
CA LEU A 91 -0.04 10.26 -1.59
C LEU A 91 -0.06 9.29 -2.78
N ASN A 92 -1.23 9.02 -3.36
CA ASN A 92 -1.34 8.24 -4.60
C ASN A 92 -2.16 9.00 -5.65
N SER A 93 -1.58 9.22 -6.83
CA SER A 93 -2.30 9.80 -7.96
C SER A 93 -2.53 8.74 -9.02
N SER A 94 -3.76 8.65 -9.52
CA SER A 94 -4.11 7.73 -10.60
C SER A 94 -5.01 8.43 -11.62
N TYR A 95 -5.16 7.84 -12.80
CA TYR A 95 -5.86 8.49 -13.91
C TYR A 95 -7.30 8.87 -13.56
N SER A 96 -8.11 7.92 -13.08
CA SER A 96 -9.51 8.17 -12.70
C SER A 96 -9.70 8.25 -11.19
N ALA A 97 -10.64 9.07 -10.76
CA ALA A 97 -10.99 9.22 -9.34
C ALA A 97 -11.50 7.90 -8.73
N ALA A 98 -12.33 7.15 -9.47
CA ALA A 98 -12.85 5.86 -9.04
C ALA A 98 -11.74 4.81 -8.82
N LEU A 99 -10.66 4.85 -9.62
CA LEU A 99 -9.53 3.93 -9.45
C LEU A 99 -8.71 4.28 -8.20
N ALA A 100 -8.49 5.57 -7.98
CA ALA A 100 -7.84 6.11 -6.78
C ALA A 100 -8.60 5.72 -5.50
N GLU A 101 -9.91 5.93 -5.48
CA GLU A 101 -10.83 5.51 -4.41
C GLU A 101 -10.71 4.02 -4.11
N ASN A 102 -10.74 3.18 -5.14
CA ASN A 102 -10.66 1.73 -4.98
C ASN A 102 -9.36 1.29 -4.30
N PHE A 103 -8.24 1.96 -4.59
CA PHE A 103 -6.96 1.64 -3.93
C PHE A 103 -6.96 1.97 -2.45
N VAL A 104 -7.53 3.12 -2.06
CA VAL A 104 -7.65 3.50 -0.64
C VAL A 104 -8.57 2.54 0.08
N ARG A 105 -9.74 2.23 -0.50
CA ARG A 105 -10.69 1.26 0.06
C ARG A 105 -10.07 -0.11 0.28
N LYS A 106 -9.32 -0.65 -0.69
CA LYS A 106 -8.63 -1.95 -0.55
C LYS A 106 -7.50 -1.91 0.49
N SER A 107 -6.79 -0.78 0.62
CA SER A 107 -5.79 -0.61 1.68
C SER A 107 -6.46 -0.63 3.05
N MET A 108 -7.59 0.08 3.20
CA MET A 108 -8.38 0.07 4.44
C MET A 108 -8.96 -1.30 4.74
N LEU A 109 -9.40 -2.06 3.73
CA LEU A 109 -9.88 -3.43 3.92
C LEU A 109 -8.82 -4.31 4.60
N VAL A 110 -7.56 -4.18 4.18
CA VAL A 110 -6.44 -4.89 4.82
C VAL A 110 -6.22 -4.39 6.25
N LEU A 111 -6.07 -3.08 6.45
CA LEU A 111 -5.76 -2.48 7.77
C LEU A 111 -6.87 -2.68 8.82
N ASN A 112 -8.12 -2.88 8.40
CA ASN A 112 -9.26 -3.10 9.30
C ASN A 112 -9.70 -4.57 9.36
N SER A 113 -8.99 -5.49 8.68
CA SER A 113 -9.33 -6.91 8.70
C SER A 113 -9.03 -7.53 10.07
N ASP A 114 -9.83 -8.51 10.49
CA ASP A 114 -9.60 -9.24 11.75
C ASP A 114 -8.21 -9.88 11.80
N ALA A 115 -7.72 -10.35 10.65
CA ALA A 115 -6.37 -10.89 10.52
C ALA A 115 -5.30 -9.84 10.82
N HIS A 116 -5.44 -8.62 10.27
CA HIS A 116 -4.50 -7.52 10.54
C HIS A 116 -4.59 -7.07 11.99
N VAL A 117 -5.81 -6.80 12.50
CA VAL A 117 -6.04 -6.36 13.89
C VAL A 117 -5.52 -7.39 14.89
N GLY A 118 -5.73 -8.69 14.64
CA GLY A 118 -5.24 -9.76 15.50
C GLY A 118 -3.72 -9.92 15.53
N ILE A 119 -3.01 -9.47 14.49
CA ILE A 119 -1.54 -9.58 14.39
C ILE A 119 -0.85 -8.29 14.85
N PHE A 120 -1.35 -7.13 14.43
CA PHE A 120 -0.67 -5.84 14.62
C PHE A 120 -1.36 -4.90 15.61
N GLY A 121 -2.62 -5.17 15.96
CA GLY A 121 -3.49 -4.26 16.67
C GLY A 121 -4.28 -3.35 15.72
N ALA A 122 -5.33 -2.72 16.23
CA ALA A 122 -6.17 -1.83 15.43
C ALA A 122 -5.44 -0.52 15.12
N ILE A 123 -5.62 -0.02 13.89
CA ILE A 123 -5.20 1.33 13.51
C ILE A 123 -6.28 2.32 13.96
N GLU A 124 -5.87 3.32 14.73
CA GLU A 124 -6.76 4.39 15.17
C GLU A 124 -6.77 5.54 14.16
N TYR A 125 -7.99 5.93 13.75
CA TYR A 125 -8.21 6.95 12.74
C TYR A 125 -8.74 8.24 13.36
N ASN A 126 -8.18 9.37 12.95
CA ASN A 126 -8.72 10.70 13.24
C ASN A 126 -9.85 11.06 12.27
N LYS A 127 -9.63 10.80 10.98
CA LYS A 127 -10.59 11.03 9.90
C LYS A 127 -10.59 9.86 8.94
N LYS A 128 -11.77 9.53 8.41
CA LYS A 128 -11.94 8.41 7.48
C LYS A 128 -13.08 8.73 6.50
N THR A 129 -12.77 8.65 5.22
CA THR A 129 -13.71 8.70 4.08
C THR A 129 -13.36 7.55 3.12
N GLU A 130 -14.06 7.44 1.99
CA GLU A 130 -13.79 6.37 1.01
C GLU A 130 -12.46 6.56 0.25
N TYR A 131 -12.01 7.80 0.06
CA TYR A 131 -10.80 8.17 -0.68
C TYR A 131 -9.66 8.70 0.20
N PHE A 132 -9.90 8.85 1.50
CA PHE A 132 -8.93 9.43 2.43
C PHE A 132 -9.06 8.84 3.82
N PHE A 133 -7.93 8.64 4.49
CA PHE A 133 -7.92 8.48 5.93
C PHE A 133 -6.69 9.12 6.55
N GLU A 134 -6.83 9.53 7.80
CA GLU A 134 -5.78 10.09 8.64
C GLU A 134 -5.72 9.28 9.93
N THR A 135 -4.54 8.89 10.36
CA THR A 135 -4.32 8.22 11.64
C THR A 135 -4.23 9.26 12.76
N ILE A 136 -4.42 8.85 14.00
CA ILE A 136 -4.19 9.74 15.15
C ILE A 136 -2.73 10.21 15.28
N GLN A 137 -1.80 9.56 14.58
CA GLN A 137 -0.38 9.89 14.57
C GLN A 137 -0.01 10.83 13.40
N ALA A 138 -1.00 11.50 12.79
CA ALA A 138 -0.86 12.40 11.65
C ALA A 138 -0.28 11.75 10.37
N GLY A 139 -0.21 10.41 10.32
CA GLY A 139 -0.03 9.68 9.08
C GLY A 139 -1.36 9.48 8.38
N GLY A 140 -1.36 8.74 7.28
CA GLY A 140 -2.58 8.52 6.52
C GLY A 140 -2.35 8.28 5.06
N ARG A 141 -3.44 8.39 4.30
CA ARG A 141 -3.43 8.16 2.87
C ARG A 141 -4.49 9.02 2.20
N ILE A 142 -4.13 9.58 1.06
CA ILE A 142 -5.08 10.18 0.12
C ILE A 142 -4.83 9.61 -1.27
N SER A 143 -5.90 9.46 -2.05
CA SER A 143 -5.75 9.23 -3.48
C SER A 143 -6.66 10.14 -4.27
N SER A 144 -6.12 10.73 -5.35
CA SER A 144 -6.85 11.66 -6.23
C SER A 144 -6.78 11.18 -7.68
N GLY A 145 -7.88 11.37 -8.40
CA GLY A 145 -7.91 11.31 -9.86
C GLY A 145 -7.31 12.58 -10.47
N THR A 146 -6.81 12.50 -11.71
CA THR A 146 -6.30 13.65 -12.48
C THR A 146 -7.07 13.86 -13.78
N GLU A 147 -8.36 13.50 -13.81
CA GLU A 147 -9.18 13.71 -15.01
C GLU A 147 -9.19 15.21 -15.37
N ILE A 148 -8.66 15.51 -16.56
CA ILE A 148 -8.76 16.82 -17.17
C ILE A 148 -10.10 16.83 -17.89
N GLU A 149 -11.08 17.60 -17.42
CA GLU A 149 -12.27 17.89 -18.19
C GLU A 149 -11.81 18.47 -19.54
N ARG A 150 -12.03 17.73 -20.62
CA ARG A 150 -11.93 18.29 -21.96
C ARG A 150 -13.06 19.30 -22.08
N ILE A 151 -12.70 20.58 -22.09
CA ILE A 151 -13.60 21.62 -22.55
C ILE A 151 -13.79 21.38 -24.05
N ASP A 152 -14.88 20.70 -24.40
CA ASP A 152 -15.29 20.57 -25.80
C ASP A 152 -15.47 22.00 -26.36
N THR A 153 -14.73 22.30 -27.43
CA THR A 153 -14.73 23.58 -28.16
C THR A 153 -15.49 23.42 -29.46
#